data_AF-A0A3M8S8L0-F1
#
_entry.id   AF-A0A3M8S8L0-F1
#
_cell.length_a   1.000
_cell.length_b   1.000
_cell.length_c   1.000
_cell.angle_alpha   90.00
_cell.angle_beta   90.00
_cell.angle_gamma   90.00
#
_symmetry.space_group_name_H-M   'P 1'
#
loop_
_entity.id
_entity.type
_entity.pdbx_description
1 polymer ?
#
loop_
_entity_poly.entity_id
_entity_poly.type
_entity_poly.pdbx_seq_one_letter_code
_entity_poly.pdbx_strand_id
1 'polypeptide(L)'
;MDAATIIKQCEDHLFPSLQLSVRERVLYYHLLRHTRLEGKSSAIFALMPLSKATGVSDSSSREDIRSLNERGCIKIEDKSRNGHLVRVFLPEEIAGVLPMETSVAEIDIETLDFFANRKFVSALLAREDHRCFYCLKSIRVESCELDHVVAQTNGKNNSYRNIVCSCRRLSR
;
A
#
# COMPACT_ATOMS: atom_id res chain seq x y z
N MET A 1 5.06 3.60 14.33
CA MET A 1 4.74 2.88 13.07
C MET A 1 5.17 1.44 13.25
N ASP A 2 4.36 0.49 12.77
CA ASP A 2 4.70 -0.93 12.83
C ASP A 2 5.86 -1.28 11.87
N ALA A 3 6.74 -2.19 12.28
CA ALA A 3 7.91 -2.58 11.49
C ALA A 3 7.52 -3.23 10.15
N ALA A 4 6.41 -3.98 10.12
CA ALA A 4 5.94 -4.59 8.88
C ALA A 4 5.48 -3.55 7.87
N THR A 5 4.83 -2.46 8.31
CA THR A 5 4.44 -1.34 7.45
C THR A 5 5.67 -0.66 6.83
N ILE A 6 6.69 -0.39 7.63
CA ILE A 6 7.92 0.24 7.14
C ILE A 6 8.58 -0.62 6.07
N ILE A 7 8.68 -1.94 6.28
CA ILE A 7 9.29 -2.86 5.32
C ILE A 7 8.50 -2.86 4.00
N LYS A 8 7.17 -2.93 4.06
CA LYS A 8 6.32 -2.85 2.86
C LYS A 8 6.55 -1.55 2.10
N GLN A 9 6.50 -0.41 2.80
CA GLN A 9 6.78 0.89 2.18
C GLN A 9 8.18 0.98 1.57
N CYS A 10 9.17 0.31 2.18
CA CYS A 10 10.52 0.26 1.64
C CYS A 10 10.60 -0.53 0.32
N GLU A 11 10.08 -1.76 0.31
CA GLU A 11 10.13 -2.63 -0.87
C GLU A 11 9.22 -2.14 -2.01
N ASP A 12 8.01 -1.68 -1.68
CA ASP A 12 6.99 -1.34 -2.67
C ASP A 12 7.19 0.06 -3.26
N HIS A 13 7.83 0.97 -2.50
CA HIS A 13 7.89 2.39 -2.86
C HIS A 13 9.30 2.98 -2.79
N LEU A 14 9.97 2.92 -1.64
CA LEU A 14 11.27 3.59 -1.48
C LEU A 14 12.33 3.07 -2.46
N PHE A 15 12.51 1.75 -2.52
CA PHE A 15 13.58 1.16 -3.30
C PHE A 15 13.35 1.23 -4.81
N PRO A 16 12.12 1.01 -5.33
CA PRO A 16 11.84 1.23 -6.74
C PRO A 16 11.95 2.70 -7.14
N SER A 17 11.37 3.62 -6.37
CA SER A 17 11.32 5.05 -6.72
C SER A 17 12.72 5.69 -6.77
N LEU A 18 13.60 5.32 -5.82
CA LEU A 18 14.97 5.85 -5.76
C LEU A 18 16.00 4.90 -6.41
N GLN A 19 15.55 3.81 -7.04
CA GLN A 19 16.39 2.81 -7.72
C GLN A 19 17.56 2.31 -6.86
N LEU A 20 17.30 1.97 -5.59
CA LEU A 20 18.35 1.49 -4.69
C LEU A 20 18.86 0.12 -5.14
N SER A 21 20.18 0.01 -5.23
CA SER A 21 20.89 -1.26 -5.47
C SER A 21 20.74 -2.21 -4.28
N VAL A 22 21.02 -3.49 -4.49
CA VAL A 22 20.96 -4.51 -3.43
C VAL A 22 21.83 -4.12 -2.23
N ARG A 23 23.03 -3.57 -2.46
CA ARG A 23 23.92 -3.13 -1.38
C ARG A 23 23.34 -1.97 -0.58
N GLU A 24 22.78 -0.97 -1.27
CA GLU A 24 22.14 0.18 -0.63
C GLU A 24 20.92 -0.22 0.19
N ARG A 25 20.11 -1.18 -0.29
CA ARG A 25 18.97 -1.73 0.48
C ARG A 25 19.42 -2.41 1.77
N VAL A 26 20.43 -3.29 1.68
CA VAL A 26 21.02 -3.98 2.84
C VAL A 26 21.56 -2.97 3.84
N LEU A 27 22.31 -1.97 3.37
CA LEU A 27 22.85 -0.91 4.21
C LEU A 27 21.72 -0.10 4.86
N TYR A 28 20.72 0.34 4.11
CA TYR A 28 19.59 1.10 4.63
C TYR A 28 18.84 0.32 5.72
N TYR A 29 18.54 -0.96 5.51
CA TYR A 29 17.90 -1.79 6.54
C TYR A 29 18.77 -1.96 7.79
N HIS A 30 20.08 -2.12 7.64
CA HIS A 30 20.98 -2.18 8.79
C HIS A 30 20.93 -0.89 9.62
N LEU A 31 21.00 0.27 8.95
CA LEU A 31 20.90 1.57 9.61
C LEU A 31 19.53 1.76 10.27
N LEU A 32 18.44 1.39 9.57
CA LEU A 32 17.06 1.48 10.06
C LEU A 32 16.86 0.64 11.33
N ARG A 33 17.39 -0.59 11.36
CA ARG A 33 17.31 -1.48 12.52
C ARG A 33 18.00 -0.89 13.73
N HIS A 34 19.15 -0.25 13.56
CA HIS A 34 19.94 0.33 14.66
C HIS A 34 19.59 1.79 14.98
N THR A 35 18.56 2.35 14.33
CA THR A 35 18.03 3.69 14.62
C THR A 35 16.53 3.64 14.87
N ARG A 36 15.72 3.71 13.82
CA ARG A 36 14.26 3.90 13.88
C ARG A 36 13.56 2.77 14.62
N LEU A 37 13.99 1.52 14.39
CA LEU A 37 13.43 0.37 15.10
C LEU A 37 13.88 0.27 16.57
N GLU A 38 14.83 1.10 17.00
CA GLU A 38 15.23 1.30 18.40
C GLU A 38 14.66 2.61 19.00
N GLY A 39 13.78 3.30 18.27
CA GLY A 39 13.20 4.58 18.70
C GLY A 39 14.15 5.77 18.59
N LYS A 40 15.28 5.64 17.87
CA LYS A 40 16.26 6.71 17.63
C LYS A 40 16.12 7.24 16.21
N SER A 41 16.32 8.53 16.00
CA SER A 41 16.35 9.12 14.65
C SER A 41 17.75 9.04 14.00
N SER A 42 18.80 9.07 14.81
CA SER A 42 20.19 8.99 14.38
C SER A 42 21.04 8.12 15.31
N ALA A 43 22.16 7.60 14.79
CA ALA A 43 23.18 6.88 15.54
C ALA A 43 24.55 7.01 14.88
N ILE A 44 25.61 6.68 15.63
CA ILE A 44 26.99 6.70 15.11
C ILE A 44 27.32 5.35 14.48
N PHE A 45 27.78 5.40 13.23
CA PHE A 45 28.21 4.21 12.48
C PHE A 45 29.65 4.36 12.01
N ALA A 46 30.53 3.46 12.46
CA ALA A 46 31.87 3.32 11.92
C ALA A 46 31.86 2.43 10.67
N LEU A 47 32.69 2.76 9.68
CA LEU A 47 32.73 2.06 8.38
C LEU A 47 33.08 0.57 8.52
N MET A 48 34.11 0.22 9.30
CA MET A 48 34.56 -1.17 9.40
C MET A 48 33.49 -2.10 10.02
N PRO A 49 32.84 -1.77 11.16
CA PRO A 49 31.70 -2.55 11.66
C PRO A 49 30.56 -2.65 10.66
N LEU A 50 30.28 -1.57 9.92
CA LEU A 50 29.22 -1.53 8.92
C LEU A 50 29.50 -2.49 7.77
N SER A 51 30.71 -2.43 7.20
CA SER A 51 31.19 -3.36 6.17
C SER A 51 31.09 -4.81 6.59
N LYS A 52 31.50 -5.12 7.83
CA LYS A 52 31.39 -6.47 8.39
C LYS A 52 29.95 -6.93 8.54
N ALA A 53 29.05 -6.05 8.95
CA ALA A 53 27.64 -6.36 9.15
C ALA A 53 26.87 -6.53 7.83
N THR A 54 27.23 -5.78 6.79
CA THR A 54 26.59 -5.84 5.46
C THR A 54 27.28 -6.81 4.51
N GLY A 55 28.48 -7.31 4.85
CA GLY A 55 29.24 -8.25 4.03
C GLY A 55 29.91 -7.62 2.80
N VAL A 56 30.14 -6.30 2.82
CA VAL A 56 30.75 -5.57 1.70
C VAL A 56 32.10 -4.97 2.13
N SER A 57 32.91 -4.51 1.17
CA SER A 57 34.20 -3.88 1.46
C SER A 57 34.04 -2.46 2.05
N ASP A 58 35.06 -1.96 2.73
CA ASP A 58 35.06 -0.59 3.29
C ASP A 58 34.91 0.50 2.23
N SER A 59 35.46 0.31 1.03
CA SER A 59 35.28 1.24 -0.09
C SER A 59 33.83 1.25 -0.55
N SER A 60 33.24 0.07 -0.74
CA SER A 60 31.85 -0.12 -1.13
C SER A 60 30.87 0.45 -0.10
N SER A 61 31.08 0.17 1.20
CA SER A 61 30.29 0.76 2.29
C SER A 61 30.33 2.29 2.26
N ARG A 62 31.51 2.88 2.01
CA ARG A 62 31.67 4.34 1.97
C ARG A 62 30.95 4.94 0.77
N GLU A 63 31.02 4.30 -0.39
CA GLU A 63 30.28 4.70 -1.59
C GLU A 63 28.77 4.63 -1.34
N ASP A 64 28.28 3.52 -0.77
CA ASP A 64 26.85 3.31 -0.53
C ASP A 64 26.30 4.29 0.50
N ILE A 65 27.03 4.60 1.58
CA ILE A 65 26.64 5.65 2.54
C ILE A 65 26.50 7.01 1.84
N ARG A 66 27.45 7.36 0.97
CA ARG A 66 27.41 8.64 0.25
C ARG A 66 26.22 8.68 -0.71
N SER A 67 26.01 7.61 -1.48
CA SER A 67 24.87 7.49 -2.41
C SER A 67 23.53 7.58 -1.67
N LEU A 68 23.36 6.88 -0.55
CA LEU A 68 22.15 6.99 0.27
C LEU A 68 21.92 8.41 0.81
N ASN A 69 22.99 9.13 1.15
CA ASN A 69 22.89 10.51 1.60
C ASN A 69 22.52 11.47 0.45
N GLU A 70 23.09 11.27 -0.74
CA GLU A 70 22.76 12.05 -1.94
C GLU A 70 21.32 11.83 -2.40
N ARG A 71 20.80 10.60 -2.26
CA ARG A 71 19.40 10.26 -2.56
C ARG A 71 18.40 10.66 -1.46
N GLY A 72 18.88 11.24 -0.35
CA GLY A 72 18.03 11.71 0.73
C GLY A 72 17.43 10.61 1.62
N CYS A 73 17.87 9.35 1.49
CA CYS A 73 17.44 8.27 2.38
C CYS A 73 18.02 8.40 3.80
N ILE A 74 19.20 9.03 3.90
CA ILE A 74 19.88 9.32 5.15
C ILE A 74 20.46 10.74 5.11
N LYS A 75 20.86 11.26 6.27
CA LYS A 75 21.66 12.48 6.40
C LYS A 75 22.86 12.22 7.29
N ILE A 76 24.06 12.50 6.79
CA ILE A 76 25.27 12.52 7.59
C ILE A 76 25.32 13.85 8.34
N GLU A 77 25.02 13.82 9.64
CA GLU A 77 24.98 15.01 10.50
C GLU A 77 26.37 15.42 10.98
N ASP A 78 27.24 14.43 11.28
CA ASP A 78 28.62 14.67 11.70
C ASP A 78 29.56 13.54 11.27
N LYS A 79 30.86 13.83 11.21
CA LYS A 79 31.93 12.89 10.92
C LYS A 79 33.00 12.98 12.00
N SER A 80 33.12 11.92 12.80
CA SER A 80 34.11 11.82 13.87
C SER A 80 35.05 10.63 13.67
N ARG A 81 36.10 10.55 14.50
CA ARG A 81 36.97 9.35 14.56
C ARG A 81 36.22 8.08 14.97
N ASN A 82 35.10 8.23 15.68
CA ASN A 82 34.27 7.12 16.14
C ASN A 82 33.26 6.66 15.08
N GLY A 83 33.18 7.35 13.94
CA GLY A 83 32.25 7.06 12.86
C GLY A 83 31.44 8.28 12.42
N HIS A 84 30.48 8.04 11.54
CA HIS A 84 29.55 9.03 11.02
C HIS A 84 28.27 9.03 11.85
N LEU A 85 27.84 10.20 12.32
CA LEU A 85 26.51 10.36 12.89
C LEU A 85 25.52 10.42 11.73
N VAL A 86 24.70 9.37 11.59
CA VAL A 86 23.78 9.20 10.48
C VAL A 86 22.36 9.24 11.00
N ARG A 87 21.56 10.18 10.49
CA ARG A 87 20.11 10.20 10.61
C ARG A 87 19.48 9.42 9.46
N VAL A 88 18.52 8.55 9.77
CA VAL A 88 17.82 7.73 8.77
C VAL A 88 16.42 8.30 8.56
N PHE A 89 16.00 8.50 7.32
CA PHE A 89 14.63 8.93 6.99
C PHE A 89 13.76 7.74 6.64
N LEU A 90 12.54 7.71 7.16
CA LEU A 90 11.50 6.76 6.81
C LEU A 90 10.90 7.09 5.42
N PRO A 91 10.29 6.12 4.72
CA PRO A 91 9.63 6.37 3.45
C PRO A 91 8.64 7.56 3.48
N GLU A 92 7.89 7.71 4.57
CA GLU A 92 6.95 8.83 4.78
C GLU A 92 7.61 10.20 4.92
N GLU A 93 8.87 10.24 5.34
CA GLU A 93 9.63 11.49 5.53
C GLU A 93 10.32 11.94 4.22
N ILE A 94 10.28 11.11 3.18
CA ILE A 94 10.94 11.38 1.90
C ILE A 94 9.90 11.79 0.86
N ALA A 95 10.01 13.04 0.41
CA ALA A 95 9.08 13.61 -0.55
C ALA A 95 9.06 12.79 -1.87
N GLY A 96 7.87 12.45 -2.35
CA GLY A 96 7.67 11.74 -3.62
C GLY A 96 7.92 10.23 -3.58
N VAL A 97 8.24 9.64 -2.42
CA VAL A 97 8.41 8.19 -2.30
C VAL A 97 7.07 7.47 -2.19
N LEU A 98 6.23 7.90 -1.26
CA LEU A 98 4.91 7.29 -1.09
C LEU A 98 3.90 7.92 -2.04
N PRO A 99 2.98 7.13 -2.62
CA PRO A 99 1.84 7.69 -3.31
C PRO A 99 1.11 8.62 -2.33
N MET A 100 0.83 9.86 -2.74
CA MET A 100 -0.09 10.69 -1.96
C MET A 100 -1.34 9.87 -1.76
N GLU A 101 -1.77 9.71 -0.51
CA GLU A 101 -3.11 9.24 -0.21
C GLU A 101 -4.05 10.25 -0.86
N THR A 102 -4.45 9.95 -2.09
CA THR A 102 -5.58 10.60 -2.71
C THR A 102 -6.70 10.21 -1.77
N SER A 103 -7.13 11.16 -0.92
CA SER A 103 -8.32 11.00 -0.12
C SER A 103 -9.38 10.51 -1.10
N VAL A 104 -9.75 9.23 -0.98
CA VAL A 104 -10.82 8.68 -1.78
C VAL A 104 -12.00 9.55 -1.38
N ALA A 105 -12.44 10.42 -2.29
CA ALA A 105 -13.59 11.26 -2.02
C ALA A 105 -14.68 10.33 -1.47
N GLU A 106 -15.36 10.73 -0.40
CA GLU A 106 -16.50 9.97 0.11
C GLU A 106 -17.54 9.91 -1.00
N ILE A 107 -17.47 8.87 -1.83
CA ILE A 107 -18.44 8.59 -2.87
C ILE A 107 -19.62 7.99 -2.13
N ASP A 108 -20.71 8.74 -2.08
CA ASP A 108 -21.97 8.20 -1.60
C ASP A 108 -22.38 7.02 -2.51
N ILE A 109 -22.31 5.82 -1.95
CA ILE A 109 -22.60 4.56 -2.64
C ILE A 109 -24.02 4.58 -3.22
N GLU A 110 -24.97 5.28 -2.59
CA GLU A 110 -26.35 5.35 -3.08
C GLU A 110 -26.52 6.22 -4.33
N THR A 111 -25.52 7.03 -4.68
CA THR A 111 -25.51 7.83 -5.93
C THR A 111 -24.99 7.07 -7.13
N LEU A 112 -24.36 5.90 -6.93
CA LEU A 112 -23.85 5.06 -8.01
C LEU A 112 -24.98 4.27 -8.68
N ASP A 113 -24.87 4.07 -9.99
CA ASP A 113 -25.79 3.22 -10.75
C ASP A 113 -25.30 1.76 -10.73
N PHE A 114 -25.97 0.93 -9.93
CA PHE A 114 -25.69 -0.51 -9.79
C PHE A 114 -26.35 -1.38 -10.87
N PHE A 115 -27.18 -0.81 -11.74
CA PHE A 115 -27.87 -1.52 -12.82
C PHE A 115 -27.12 -1.38 -14.15
N ALA A 116 -26.60 -0.20 -14.44
CA ALA A 116 -25.95 0.11 -15.71
C ALA A 116 -24.69 -0.73 -15.97
N ASN A 117 -24.60 -1.27 -17.19
CA ASN A 117 -23.43 -2.00 -17.72
C ASN A 117 -22.96 -3.20 -16.88
N ARG A 118 -23.77 -3.67 -15.91
CA ARG A 118 -23.45 -4.81 -15.03
C ARG A 118 -22.08 -4.70 -14.33
N LYS A 119 -21.55 -3.48 -14.19
CA LYS A 119 -20.20 -3.23 -13.65
C LYS A 119 -20.05 -3.71 -12.21
N PHE A 120 -21.13 -3.64 -11.42
CA PHE A 120 -21.14 -3.93 -10.00
C PHE A 120 -21.74 -5.29 -9.63
N VAL A 121 -21.99 -6.17 -10.61
CA VAL A 121 -22.60 -7.50 -10.37
C VAL A 121 -21.79 -8.33 -9.38
N SER A 122 -20.46 -8.34 -9.48
CA SER A 122 -19.62 -9.10 -8.54
C SER A 122 -19.76 -8.61 -7.10
N ALA A 123 -19.89 -7.30 -6.90
CA ALA A 123 -20.08 -6.71 -5.58
C ALA A 123 -21.47 -7.03 -5.00
N LEU A 124 -22.51 -7.02 -5.85
CA LEU A 124 -23.85 -7.46 -5.47
C LEU A 124 -23.85 -8.96 -5.14
N LEU A 125 -23.25 -9.82 -5.95
CA LEU A 125 -23.18 -11.25 -5.62
C LEU A 125 -22.44 -11.51 -4.31
N ALA A 126 -21.35 -10.80 -4.04
CA ALA A 126 -20.63 -10.94 -2.78
C ALA A 126 -21.50 -10.52 -1.58
N ARG A 127 -22.32 -9.46 -1.72
CA ARG A 127 -23.27 -9.03 -0.68
C ARG A 127 -24.32 -10.10 -0.38
N GLU A 128 -24.82 -10.79 -1.40
CA GLU A 128 -25.82 -11.86 -1.28
C GLU A 128 -25.18 -13.26 -1.07
N ASP A 129 -23.88 -13.34 -0.79
CA ASP A 129 -23.15 -14.61 -0.61
C ASP A 129 -23.35 -15.58 -1.80
N HIS A 130 -23.28 -15.02 -3.01
CA HIS A 130 -23.49 -15.71 -4.29
C HIS A 130 -24.82 -16.47 -4.38
N ARG A 131 -25.87 -15.97 -3.70
CA ARG A 131 -27.22 -16.53 -3.70
C ARG A 131 -28.24 -15.57 -4.30
N CYS A 132 -29.27 -16.13 -4.91
CA CYS A 132 -30.40 -15.37 -5.42
C CYS A 132 -31.16 -14.71 -4.28
N PHE A 133 -31.41 -13.41 -4.39
CA PHE A 133 -32.09 -12.63 -3.36
C PHE A 133 -33.47 -13.20 -2.97
N TYR A 134 -34.22 -13.76 -3.94
CA TYR A 134 -35.59 -14.24 -3.69
C TYR A 134 -35.68 -15.71 -3.25
N CYS A 135 -34.86 -16.59 -3.81
CA CYS A 135 -34.98 -18.05 -3.58
C CYS A 135 -33.76 -18.68 -2.91
N LEU A 136 -32.73 -17.89 -2.61
CA LEU A 136 -31.49 -18.30 -1.93
C LEU A 136 -30.68 -19.39 -2.64
N LYS A 137 -31.04 -19.77 -3.88
CA LYS A 137 -30.24 -20.68 -4.71
C LYS A 137 -28.93 -20.03 -5.10
N SER A 138 -27.85 -20.82 -5.15
CA SER A 138 -26.57 -20.35 -5.65
C SER A 138 -26.68 -19.89 -7.11
N ILE A 139 -26.09 -18.72 -7.40
CA ILE A 139 -26.05 -18.09 -8.72
C ILE A 139 -24.64 -17.57 -9.01
N ARG A 140 -24.33 -17.40 -10.29
CA ARG A 140 -23.03 -16.90 -10.76
C ARG A 140 -23.23 -15.63 -11.59
N VAL A 141 -22.15 -14.90 -11.83
CA VAL A 141 -22.17 -13.65 -12.61
C VAL A 141 -22.80 -13.84 -13.99
N GLU A 142 -22.57 -15.01 -14.59
CA GLU A 142 -23.04 -15.38 -15.93
C GLU A 142 -24.51 -15.84 -15.94
N SER A 143 -25.06 -16.24 -14.79
CA SER A 143 -26.40 -16.83 -14.67
C SER A 143 -27.40 -16.01 -13.86
N CYS A 144 -26.96 -14.90 -13.26
CA CYS A 144 -27.81 -13.97 -12.52
C CYS A 144 -28.38 -12.86 -13.42
N GLU A 145 -29.59 -12.44 -13.10
CA GLU A 145 -30.20 -11.23 -13.65
C GLU A 145 -30.20 -10.14 -12.57
N LEU A 146 -30.16 -8.87 -12.99
CA LEU A 146 -30.30 -7.74 -12.06
C LEU A 146 -31.78 -7.35 -12.00
N ASP A 147 -32.28 -7.15 -10.79
CA ASP A 147 -33.68 -6.81 -10.55
C ASP A 147 -33.79 -5.68 -9.52
N HIS A 148 -34.88 -4.93 -9.58
CA HIS A 148 -35.21 -3.87 -8.63
C HIS A 148 -36.13 -4.43 -7.53
N VAL A 149 -35.70 -4.36 -6.26
CA VAL A 149 -36.55 -4.75 -5.12
C VAL A 149 -37.81 -3.88 -5.05
N VAL A 150 -37.67 -2.59 -5.34
CA VAL A 150 -38.78 -1.65 -5.52
C VAL A 150 -38.74 -1.12 -6.94
N ALA A 151 -39.83 -1.34 -7.67
CA ALA A 151 -39.97 -0.90 -9.05
C ALA A 151 -39.67 0.59 -9.23
N GLN A 152 -39.06 0.95 -10.36
CA GLN A 152 -38.73 2.35 -10.69
C GLN A 152 -39.98 3.25 -10.75
N THR A 153 -41.13 2.69 -11.12
CA THR A 153 -42.43 3.40 -11.12
C THR A 153 -42.87 3.88 -9.74
N ASN A 154 -42.36 3.28 -8.67
CA ASN A 154 -42.60 3.69 -7.27
C ASN A 154 -41.53 4.66 -6.75
N GLY A 155 -40.77 5.32 -7.64
CA GLY A 155 -39.84 6.40 -7.30
C GLY A 155 -38.48 5.94 -6.78
N LYS A 156 -38.06 4.70 -7.06
CA LYS A 156 -36.73 4.19 -6.69
C LYS A 156 -35.74 4.18 -7.85
N ASN A 157 -34.48 4.38 -7.49
CA ASN A 157 -33.35 4.52 -8.41
C ASN A 157 -32.56 3.20 -8.53
N ASN A 158 -31.48 3.23 -9.31
CA ASN A 158 -30.56 2.11 -9.49
C ASN A 158 -29.51 2.02 -8.36
N SER A 159 -29.86 2.42 -7.14
CA SER A 159 -28.89 2.47 -6.04
C SER A 159 -28.53 1.08 -5.52
N TYR A 160 -27.48 1.03 -4.72
CA TYR A 160 -26.98 -0.20 -4.10
C TYR A 160 -28.09 -0.98 -3.39
N ARG A 161 -28.94 -0.32 -2.60
CA ARG A 161 -29.99 -0.99 -1.82
C ARG A 161 -31.15 -1.50 -2.65
N ASN A 162 -31.37 -0.94 -3.84
CA ASN A 162 -32.53 -1.29 -4.65
C ASN A 162 -32.23 -2.36 -5.69
N ILE A 163 -30.99 -2.46 -6.16
CA ILE A 163 -30.58 -3.48 -7.12
C ILE A 163 -30.15 -4.76 -6.40
N VAL A 164 -30.66 -5.90 -6.85
CA VAL A 164 -30.34 -7.24 -6.32
C VAL A 164 -30.01 -8.22 -7.44
N CYS A 165 -29.24 -9.26 -7.10
CA CYS A 165 -29.03 -10.38 -8.01
C CYS A 165 -30.15 -11.43 -7.85
N SER A 166 -30.86 -11.70 -8.94
CA SER A 166 -31.90 -12.71 -9.00
C SER A 166 -31.54 -13.85 -9.95
N CYS A 167 -32.23 -14.98 -9.84
CA CYS A 167 -32.17 -16.01 -10.86
C CYS A 167 -33.14 -15.64 -11.99
N ARG A 168 -32.82 -16.03 -13.24
CA ARG A 168 -33.66 -15.75 -14.42
C ARG A 168 -35.14 -16.12 -14.26
N ARG A 169 -35.46 -17.09 -13.39
CA ARG A 169 -36.85 -17.49 -13.11
C ARG A 169 -37.67 -16.45 -12.34
N LEU A 170 -37.01 -15.64 -11.51
CA LEU A 170 -37.67 -14.72 -10.57
C LEU A 170 -37.32 -13.25 -10.82
N SER A 171 -36.50 -12.96 -11.83
CA SER A 171 -36.27 -11.59 -12.32
C SER A 171 -37.55 -11.04 -12.92
N ARG A 172 -37.88 -9.79 -12.58
CA ARG A 172 -39.05 -9.07 -13.11
C ARG A 172 -38.67 -8.11 -14.22
#